data_AF-A0A528M7A3-F1
#
_entry.id   AF-A0A528M7A3-F1
#
_cell.length_a   1.000
_cell.length_b   1.000
_cell.length_c   1.000
_cell.angle_alpha   90.00
_cell.angle_beta   90.00
_cell.angle_gamma   90.00
#
_symmetry.space_group_name_H-M   'P 1'
#
loop_
_entity.id
_entity.type
_entity.pdbx_description
1 polymer ?
#
loop_
_entity_poly.entity_id
_entity_poly.type
_entity_poly.pdbx_seq_one_letter_code
_entity_poly.pdbx_strand_id
1 'polypeptide(L)' 'VLKALCLGAKGTYIGRPFLYGLGALGKEGVTKALEIIRKEMDITLALCGKRLVTDMGKDQLRR' A
#
# COMPACT_ATOMS: atom_id res chain seq x y z
N VAL A 1 3.23 -0.04 2.74
CA VAL A 1 2.70 1.34 2.55
C VAL A 1 2.14 1.91 3.84
N LEU A 2 1.11 1.31 4.44
CA LEU A 2 0.43 1.88 5.63
C LEU A 2 1.33 2.17 6.84
N LYS A 3 2.27 1.29 7.18
CA LYS A 3 3.24 1.59 8.26
C LYS A 3 4.04 2.88 8.01
N ALA A 4 4.40 3.17 6.76
CA ALA A 4 5.09 4.42 6.42
C ALA A 4 4.16 5.64 6.59
N LEU A 5 2.87 5.50 6.25
CA LEU A 5 1.86 6.53 6.48
C LEU A 5 1.67 6.79 7.99
N CYS A 6 1.59 5.73 8.80
CA CYS A 6 1.55 5.83 10.27
C CYS A 6 2.75 6.58 10.87
N LEU A 7 3.91 6.53 10.20
CA LEU A 7 5.13 7.24 10.58
C LEU A 7 5.20 8.68 10.05
N GLY A 8 4.18 9.14 9.31
CA GLY A 8 4.06 10.52 8.81
C GLY A 8 4.40 10.70 7.33
N ALA A 9 4.61 9.63 6.56
CA ALA A 9 4.77 9.75 5.11
C ALA A 9 3.45 10.18 4.45
N LYS A 10 3.52 11.01 3.40
CA LYS A 10 2.35 11.35 2.56
C LYS A 10 2.05 10.27 1.50
N GLY A 11 3.03 9.42 1.21
CA GLY A 11 2.96 8.37 0.19
C GLY A 11 4.29 7.62 0.11
N THR A 12 4.33 6.55 -0.68
CA THR A 12 5.53 5.73 -0.88
C THR A 12 5.70 5.39 -2.35
N TYR A 13 6.96 5.32 -2.82
CA TYR A 13 7.28 4.83 -4.15
C TYR A 13 7.44 3.31 -4.16
N ILE A 14 7.14 2.69 -5.30
CA ILE A 14 7.38 1.27 -5.54
C ILE A 14 8.46 1.10 -6.61
N GLY A 15 9.39 0.17 -6.38
CA GLY A 15 10.48 -0.13 -7.33
C GLY A 15 10.29 -1.50 -7.97
N ARG A 16 10.89 -2.53 -7.36
CA ARG A 16 10.86 -3.91 -7.86
C ARG A 16 9.46 -4.46 -8.22
N PRO A 17 8.39 -4.23 -7.42
CA PRO A 17 7.06 -4.72 -7.79
C PRO A 17 6.56 -4.21 -9.15
N PHE A 18 6.90 -2.97 -9.51
CA PHE A 18 6.60 -2.41 -10.82
C PHE A 18 7.35 -3.17 -11.92
N LEU A 19 8.66 -3.39 -11.73
CA LEU A 19 9.49 -4.13 -12.70
C LEU A 19 9.02 -5.58 -12.88
N TYR A 20 8.59 -6.23 -11.80
CA TYR A 20 8.08 -7.60 -11.84
C TYR A 20 6.75 -7.68 -12.60
N GLY A 21 5.84 -6.73 -12.35
CA GLY A 21 4.61 -6.63 -13.13
C GLY A 21 4.90 -6.42 -14.61
N LEU A 22 5.84 -5.52 -14.92
CA LEU A 22 6.25 -5.21 -16.29
C LEU A 22 6.85 -6.45 -16.99
N GLY A 23 7.72 -7.20 -16.31
CA GLY A 23 8.33 -8.40 -16.86
C GLY A 23 7.36 -9.58 -17.02
N ALA A 24 6.34 -9.67 -16.16
CA ALA A 24 5.39 -10.79 -16.18
C ALA A 24 4.30 -10.65 -17.26
N LEU A 25 3.65 -9.48 -17.34
CA LEU A 25 2.49 -9.25 -18.21
C LEU A 25 2.49 -7.81 -18.78
N GLY A 26 3.66 -7.20 -18.95
CA GLY A 26 3.77 -5.85 -19.49
C GLY A 26 2.97 -4.84 -18.68
N LYS A 27 2.24 -3.96 -19.38
CA LYS A 27 1.37 -2.95 -18.76
C LYS A 27 0.32 -3.57 -17.83
N GLU A 28 -0.30 -4.69 -18.22
CA GLU A 28 -1.34 -5.34 -17.42
C GLU A 28 -0.78 -5.87 -16.10
N GLY A 29 0.43 -6.43 -16.13
CA GLY A 29 1.11 -6.90 -14.92
C GLY A 29 1.46 -5.74 -13.97
N VAL A 30 1.88 -4.59 -14.50
CA VAL A 30 2.08 -3.38 -13.70
C VAL A 30 0.77 -2.92 -13.04
N THR A 31 -0.31 -2.83 -13.82
CA THR A 31 -1.64 -2.48 -13.30
C THR A 31 -2.05 -3.43 -12.19
N LYS A 32 -1.87 -4.75 -12.41
CA LYS A 32 -2.21 -5.77 -11.42
C LYS A 32 -1.39 -5.62 -10.13
N ALA A 33 -0.11 -5.34 -10.23
CA ALA A 33 0.74 -5.11 -9.06
C ALA A 33 0.26 -3.90 -8.24
N LEU A 34 -0.11 -2.80 -8.91
CA LEU A 34 -0.68 -1.62 -8.25
C LEU A 34 -2.03 -1.92 -7.58
N GLU A 35 -2.92 -2.66 -8.26
CA GLU A 35 -4.21 -3.07 -7.72
C GLU A 35 -4.08 -3.94 -6.47
N ILE A 36 -3.13 -4.89 -6.47
CA ILE A 36 -2.85 -5.73 -5.30
C ILE A 36 -2.45 -4.85 -4.12
N ILE A 37 -1.49 -3.93 -4.32
CA ILE A 37 -1.05 -3.03 -3.25
C ILE A 37 -2.21 -2.17 -2.72
N ARG A 38 -3.04 -1.64 -3.62
CA ARG A 38 -4.25 -0.88 -3.23
C ARG A 38 -5.21 -1.74 -2.39
N LYS A 39 -5.52 -2.95 -2.86
CA LYS A 39 -6.46 -3.85 -2.18
C LYS A 39 -5.96 -4.24 -0.78
N GLU A 40 -4.65 -4.52 -0.64
CA GLU A 40 -4.06 -4.82 0.67
C GLU A 40 -4.13 -3.61 1.62
N MET A 41 -4.01 -2.39 1.10
CA MET A 41 -4.22 -1.18 1.89
C MET A 41 -5.67 -1.09 2.37
N ASP A 42 -6.66 -1.30 1.50
CA ASP A 42 -8.08 -1.25 1.85
C ASP A 42 -8.43 -2.30 2.91
N ILE A 43 -7.92 -3.53 2.75
CA ILE A 43 -8.10 -4.62 3.71
C ILE A 43 -7.52 -4.23 5.07
N THR A 44 -6.30 -3.70 5.10
CA THR A 44 -5.64 -3.33 6.35
C THR A 44 -6.37 -2.17 7.05
N LEU A 45 -6.86 -1.18 6.31
CA LEU A 45 -7.68 -0.10 6.86
C LEU A 45 -8.95 -0.65 7.53
N ALA A 46 -9.65 -1.57 6.84
CA ALA A 46 -10.84 -2.22 7.37
C ALA A 46 -10.53 -3.01 8.66
N LEU A 47 -9.42 -3.77 8.69
CA LEU A 47 -8.97 -4.51 9.87
C LEU A 47 -8.55 -3.61 11.02
N CYS A 48 -8.06 -2.40 10.73
CA CYS A 48 -7.74 -1.39 11.75
C CYS A 48 -8.95 -0.54 12.17
N GLY A 49 -10.14 -0.78 11.61
CA GLY A 49 -11.34 0.01 11.89
C GLY A 49 -11.23 1.46 11.40
N LYS A 50 -10.45 1.70 10.35
CA LYS A 50 -10.23 3.04 9.76
C LYS A 50 -10.85 3.12 8.38
N ARG A 51 -11.41 4.30 8.05
CA ARG A 51 -12.04 4.54 6.75
C ARG A 51 -11.10 5.23 5.78
N LEU A 52 -10.30 6.17 6.28
CA LEU A 52 -9.36 6.94 5.46
C LEU A 52 -7.92 6.61 5.84
N VAL A 53 -7.03 6.63 4.85
CA VAL A 53 -5.57 6.54 5.08
C VAL A 53 -5.03 7.65 5.97
N THR A 54 -5.72 8.79 6.03
CA THR A 54 -5.41 9.93 6.90
C THR A 54 -5.71 9.65 8.37
N ASP A 55 -6.51 8.63 8.67
CA ASP A 55 -6.87 8.26 10.05
C ASP A 55 -5.84 7.32 10.70
N MET A 56 -4.78 6.98 9.94
CA MET A 56 -3.68 6.12 10.37
C MET A 56 -2.61 6.93 11.09
N GLY A 57 -2.20 6.46 12.26
CA GLY A 57 -1.20 7.12 13.11
C GLY A 57 -0.26 6.13 13.80
N LYS A 58 0.51 6.64 14.76
CA LYS A 58 1.45 5.83 15.54
C LYS A 58 0.76 4.83 16.46
N ASP A 59 -0.52 5.02 16.77
CA ASP A 59 -1.35 4.13 17.58
C ASP A 59 -1.55 2.73 16.97
N GLN A 60 -1.43 2.60 15.63
CA GLN A 60 -1.43 1.30 14.95
C GLN A 60 -0.07 0.58 14.97
N LEU A 61 0.98 1.20 15.51
CA LEU A 61 2.33 0.63 15.52
C LEU A 61 2.71 0.16 16.93
N ARG A 62 3.34 -1.02 17.01
CA ARG A 62 4.03 -1.49 18.22
C ARG A 62 5.54 -1.36 18.03
N ARG A 63 6.24 -1.09 19.14
CA ARG A 63 7.71 -0.98 19.20
C ARG A 63 8.37 -2.35 19.18
#